data_AF-A0A353PE91-F1
#
_entry.id   AF-A0A353PE91-F1
#
_cell.length_a   1.000
_cell.length_b   1.000
_cell.length_c   1.000
_cell.angle_alpha   90.00
_cell.angle_beta   90.00
_cell.angle_gamma   90.00
#
_symmetry.space_group_name_H-M   'P 1'
#
loop_
_entity.id
_entity.type
_entity.pdbx_description
1 polymer ?
#
loop_
_entity_poly.entity_id
_entity_poly.type
_entity_poly.pdbx_seq_one_letter_code
_entity_poly.pdbx_strand_id
1 'polypeptide(L)'
;MRIEDEFQEIGHCGGKISIDVKHDQGGRRLVSFGYRMGRPNPSSISAVWAKVDVHVLGECRLRGMGSVGDDDTPAPGYMVFIGSDSEGLHGHQCPACGNYWRSSGQVSCCPYCALRGDRSSFLTLAQQGYVEQVVARIEDALRADSPAEHIIDMDAVADAVGLSGEKPAFYYAEERQQKRFNCDACGTYNDVLGRFVYCCACGTRNDLQELRIDLATIRDRINKGGYNEAAVQDTVSAFDSLCAQLVGELIQRVPLTKSRRNRLSSMRFHNLDRTAEELRAVFDIDVAAGLKSSEVDFCRKMFCRRHVYEHNGGQVDEEYLANSGDSSVKLRQVLKEKQQDVHDFCSVISRIYENLHRGFHDLFAPDQDLIARHRRRS
;
A
#
# COMPACT_ATOMS: atom_id res chain seq x y z
N MET A 1 3.02 -17.25 -7.01
CA MET A 1 2.87 -16.17 -8.00
C MET A 1 3.83 -16.48 -9.13
N ARG A 2 3.37 -16.53 -10.39
CA ARG A 2 4.30 -16.70 -11.52
C ARG A 2 5.01 -15.37 -11.72
N ILE A 3 6.34 -15.40 -11.80
CA ILE A 3 7.19 -14.22 -12.10
C ILE A 3 6.80 -13.60 -13.45
N GLU A 4 6.18 -14.41 -14.32
CA GLU A 4 5.78 -14.08 -15.69
C GLU A 4 4.74 -12.96 -15.83
N ASP A 5 4.06 -12.55 -14.75
CA ASP A 5 3.02 -11.51 -14.79
C ASP A 5 3.48 -10.13 -14.27
N GLU A 6 4.69 -10.00 -13.71
CA GLU A 6 5.20 -8.72 -13.20
C GLU A 6 5.48 -7.74 -14.34
N PHE A 7 5.14 -6.46 -14.15
CA PHE A 7 5.37 -5.36 -15.11
C PHE A 7 4.63 -5.53 -16.45
N GLN A 8 3.57 -6.33 -16.46
CA GLN A 8 2.71 -6.47 -17.63
C GLN A 8 1.89 -5.20 -17.85
N GLU A 9 1.91 -4.69 -19.09
CA GLU A 9 1.01 -3.63 -19.56
C GLU A 9 -0.45 -4.12 -19.52
N ILE A 10 -1.32 -3.34 -18.87
CA ILE A 10 -2.74 -3.62 -18.71
C ILE A 10 -3.54 -2.54 -19.43
N GLY A 11 -4.35 -2.98 -20.37
CA GLY A 11 -5.16 -2.10 -21.19
C GLY A 11 -6.25 -1.35 -20.44
N HIS A 12 -6.63 -0.21 -20.98
CA HIS A 12 -7.76 0.59 -20.52
C HIS A 12 -9.07 -0.22 -20.48
N CYS A 13 -10.01 0.15 -19.61
CA CYS A 13 -11.32 -0.53 -19.50
C CYS A 13 -12.19 -0.39 -20.78
N GLY A 14 -11.86 0.53 -21.67
CA GLY A 14 -12.58 0.78 -22.93
C GLY A 14 -13.77 1.72 -22.76
N GLY A 15 -14.70 1.71 -23.71
CA GLY A 15 -15.86 2.58 -23.75
C GLY A 15 -15.72 3.78 -24.68
N LYS A 16 -16.74 4.65 -24.67
CA LYS A 16 -16.84 5.83 -25.52
C LYS A 16 -17.12 7.05 -24.69
N ILE A 17 -16.35 8.10 -24.92
CA ILE A 17 -16.57 9.42 -24.32
C ILE A 17 -17.19 10.31 -25.38
N SER A 18 -18.36 10.89 -25.08
CA SER A 18 -19.06 11.81 -25.98
C SER A 18 -18.92 13.25 -25.48
N ILE A 19 -18.59 14.15 -26.40
CA ILE A 19 -18.68 15.60 -26.21
C ILE A 19 -19.77 16.07 -27.17
N ASP A 20 -20.94 16.36 -26.61
CA ASP A 20 -22.14 16.73 -27.35
C ASP A 20 -22.34 18.24 -27.27
N VAL A 21 -22.32 18.91 -28.42
CA VAL A 21 -22.59 20.34 -28.54
C VAL A 21 -23.99 20.54 -29.12
N LYS A 22 -24.88 21.20 -28.37
CA LYS A 22 -26.26 21.51 -28.77
C LYS A 22 -26.56 22.99 -28.56
N HIS A 23 -27.55 23.51 -29.26
CA HIS A 23 -28.11 24.84 -29.00
C HIS A 23 -29.48 24.69 -28.31
N ASP A 24 -29.73 25.47 -27.26
CA ASP A 24 -31.05 25.55 -26.65
C ASP A 24 -32.02 26.39 -27.49
N GLN A 25 -33.31 26.42 -27.10
CA GLN A 25 -34.34 27.19 -27.81
C GLN A 25 -34.08 28.71 -27.83
N GLY A 26 -33.19 29.21 -26.96
CA GLY A 26 -32.75 30.60 -26.90
C GLY A 26 -31.42 30.87 -27.62
N GLY A 27 -30.88 29.89 -28.36
CA GLY A 27 -29.60 30.00 -29.05
C GLY A 27 -28.36 29.91 -28.13
N ARG A 28 -28.52 29.57 -26.85
CA ARG A 28 -27.39 29.32 -25.96
C ARG A 28 -26.78 27.96 -26.28
N ARG A 29 -25.46 27.93 -26.27
CA ARG A 29 -24.69 26.72 -26.51
C ARG A 29 -24.63 25.89 -25.22
N LEU A 30 -25.01 24.63 -25.33
CA LEU A 30 -24.94 23.63 -24.28
C LEU A 30 -23.89 22.60 -24.69
N VAL A 31 -22.99 22.26 -23.77
CA VAL A 31 -22.07 21.15 -23.91
C VAL A 31 -22.37 20.13 -22.85
N SER A 32 -22.55 18.88 -23.25
CA SER A 32 -22.64 17.74 -22.33
C SER A 32 -21.51 16.77 -22.57
N PHE A 33 -20.96 16.25 -21.48
CA PHE A 33 -19.89 15.25 -21.48
C PHE A 33 -20.44 13.92 -20.97
N GLY A 34 -20.33 12.87 -21.79
CA GLY A 34 -20.87 11.55 -21.52
C GLY A 34 -19.80 10.48 -21.52
N TYR A 35 -20.02 9.41 -20.73
CA TYR A 35 -19.23 8.18 -20.78
C TYR A 35 -20.18 7.00 -20.99
N ARG A 36 -19.93 6.18 -22.00
CA ARG A 36 -20.69 4.95 -22.27
C ARG A 36 -19.75 3.76 -22.27
N MET A 37 -19.96 2.84 -21.32
CA MET A 37 -19.23 1.58 -21.28
C MET A 37 -20.00 0.48 -22.02
N GLY A 38 -19.28 -0.33 -22.81
CA GLY A 38 -19.86 -1.46 -23.54
C GLY A 38 -19.03 -2.75 -23.47
N ARG A 39 -17.84 -2.72 -22.84
CA ARG A 39 -16.96 -3.88 -22.73
C ARG A 39 -17.34 -4.79 -21.56
N PRO A 40 -17.14 -6.12 -21.68
CA PRO A 40 -17.44 -7.08 -20.62
C PRO A 40 -16.29 -7.21 -19.61
N ASN A 41 -15.63 -6.10 -19.24
CA ASN A 41 -14.55 -6.05 -18.27
C ASN A 41 -14.93 -5.18 -17.05
N PRO A 42 -14.27 -5.37 -15.91
CA PRO A 42 -14.34 -4.42 -14.81
C PRO A 42 -14.01 -3.00 -15.28
N SER A 43 -14.75 -2.03 -14.75
CA SER A 43 -14.50 -0.62 -15.00
C SER A 43 -14.84 0.22 -13.78
N SER A 44 -14.01 1.22 -13.51
CA SER A 44 -14.34 2.31 -12.61
C SER A 44 -13.94 3.64 -13.25
N ILE A 45 -14.66 4.70 -12.88
CA ILE A 45 -14.47 6.03 -13.44
C ILE A 45 -14.18 6.97 -12.28
N SER A 46 -13.09 7.73 -12.43
CA SER A 46 -12.79 8.89 -11.61
C SER A 46 -12.92 10.15 -12.45
N ALA A 47 -13.03 11.30 -11.81
CA ALA A 47 -13.10 12.57 -12.49
C ALA A 47 -12.13 13.56 -11.86
N VAL A 48 -11.56 14.42 -12.69
CA VAL A 48 -10.72 15.53 -12.25
C VAL A 48 -11.24 16.84 -12.83
N TRP A 49 -10.98 17.93 -12.13
CA TRP A 49 -11.26 19.27 -12.63
C TRP A 49 -10.00 19.82 -13.31
N ALA A 50 -10.08 20.14 -14.61
CA ALA A 50 -8.97 20.66 -15.40
C ALA A 50 -9.29 22.07 -15.91
N LYS A 51 -8.34 23.00 -15.76
CA LYS A 51 -8.44 24.33 -16.37
C LYS A 51 -8.27 24.29 -17.88
N VAL A 52 -8.69 25.37 -18.54
CA VAL A 52 -8.46 25.62 -19.97
C VAL A 52 -6.96 25.69 -20.31
N ASP A 53 -6.12 26.16 -19.38
CA ASP A 53 -4.65 26.15 -19.48
C ASP A 53 -4.01 24.81 -19.03
N VAL A 54 -4.83 23.77 -18.89
CA VAL A 54 -4.45 22.36 -18.69
C VAL A 54 -3.92 22.00 -17.29
N HIS A 55 -4.05 22.90 -16.31
CA HIS A 55 -3.76 22.55 -14.92
C HIS A 55 -4.89 21.76 -14.28
N VAL A 56 -4.60 20.55 -13.79
CA VAL A 56 -5.52 19.78 -12.94
C VAL A 56 -5.60 20.44 -11.57
N LEU A 57 -6.80 20.86 -11.18
CA LEU A 57 -7.06 21.60 -9.94
C LEU A 57 -7.43 20.69 -8.76
N GLY A 58 -7.93 19.48 -9.02
CA GLY A 58 -8.37 18.56 -7.97
C GLY A 58 -9.20 17.40 -8.47
N GLU A 59 -9.44 16.42 -7.58
CA GLU A 59 -10.39 15.33 -7.83
C GLU A 59 -11.84 15.87 -7.78
N CYS A 60 -12.64 15.53 -8.80
CA CYS A 60 -14.06 15.84 -8.82
C CYS A 60 -14.85 14.66 -8.23
N ARG A 61 -15.63 14.93 -7.17
CA ARG A 61 -16.49 13.91 -6.56
C ARG A 61 -17.75 13.71 -7.41
N LEU A 62 -17.79 12.62 -8.17
CA LEU A 62 -18.99 12.16 -8.86
C LEU A 62 -20.08 11.83 -7.83
N ARG A 63 -21.17 12.61 -7.82
CA ARG A 63 -22.30 12.41 -6.91
C ARG A 63 -23.44 11.65 -7.59
N GLY A 64 -24.29 11.00 -6.78
CA GLY A 64 -25.45 10.25 -7.27
C GLY A 64 -26.59 11.17 -7.72
N MET A 65 -27.58 10.60 -8.41
CA MET A 65 -28.79 11.34 -8.83
C MET A 65 -29.47 12.02 -7.65
N GLY A 66 -29.79 13.32 -7.79
CA GLY A 66 -30.51 14.11 -6.78
C GLY A 66 -29.62 14.78 -5.72
N SER A 67 -28.30 14.62 -5.77
CA SER A 67 -27.41 15.43 -4.96
C SER A 67 -27.41 16.88 -5.44
N VAL A 68 -27.67 17.83 -4.54
CA VAL A 68 -27.42 19.24 -4.80
C VAL A 68 -25.91 19.40 -4.94
N GLY A 69 -25.45 19.88 -6.10
CA GLY A 69 -24.04 20.21 -6.30
C GLY A 69 -23.68 21.33 -5.34
N ASP A 70 -22.51 21.25 -4.70
CA ASP A 70 -21.94 22.46 -4.12
C ASP A 70 -21.43 23.27 -5.33
N ASP A 71 -21.88 24.50 -5.48
CA ASP A 71 -21.52 25.43 -6.56
C ASP A 71 -20.03 25.83 -6.58
N ASP A 72 -19.18 25.20 -5.76
CA ASP A 72 -17.74 25.45 -5.66
C ASP A 72 -17.01 24.79 -6.83
N THR A 73 -17.33 25.25 -8.03
CA THR A 73 -16.48 25.06 -9.19
C THR A 73 -15.19 25.85 -8.95
N PRO A 74 -14.04 25.20 -8.70
CA PRO A 74 -12.87 25.89 -8.13
C PRO A 74 -12.29 26.97 -9.06
N ALA A 75 -12.52 26.84 -10.37
CA ALA A 75 -12.25 27.85 -11.39
C ALA A 75 -12.97 27.45 -12.69
N PRO A 76 -13.11 28.36 -13.68
CA PRO A 76 -13.51 27.98 -15.04
C PRO A 76 -12.64 26.84 -15.58
N GLY A 77 -13.28 25.78 -16.05
CA GLY A 77 -12.61 24.55 -16.47
C GLY A 77 -13.59 23.46 -16.87
N TYR A 78 -13.05 22.27 -17.08
CA TYR A 78 -13.77 21.08 -17.53
C TYR A 78 -13.60 19.94 -16.53
N MET A 79 -14.69 19.22 -16.31
CA MET A 79 -14.64 17.92 -15.66
C MET A 79 -14.19 16.88 -16.70
N VAL A 80 -13.08 16.20 -16.43
CA VAL A 80 -12.53 15.16 -17.31
C VAL A 80 -12.65 13.81 -16.61
N PHE A 81 -13.25 12.84 -17.30
CA PHE A 81 -13.35 11.46 -16.81
C PHE A 81 -12.08 10.68 -17.14
N ILE A 82 -11.54 9.98 -16.15
CA ILE A 82 -10.41 9.06 -16.26
C ILE A 82 -10.92 7.67 -15.93
N GLY A 83 -10.89 6.78 -16.92
CA GLY A 83 -11.26 5.38 -16.76
C GLY A 83 -10.14 4.56 -16.12
N SER A 84 -10.52 3.47 -15.46
CA SER A 84 -9.58 2.48 -14.95
C SER A 84 -8.97 1.65 -16.08
N ASP A 85 -7.99 0.82 -15.74
CA ASP A 85 -7.64 -0.32 -16.57
C ASP A 85 -8.74 -1.39 -16.60
N SER A 86 -8.54 -2.41 -17.43
CA SER A 86 -9.44 -3.54 -17.65
C SER A 86 -9.57 -4.49 -16.46
N GLU A 87 -8.78 -4.31 -15.39
CA GLU A 87 -8.96 -4.98 -14.11
C GLU A 87 -9.73 -4.10 -13.10
N GLY A 88 -10.14 -2.89 -13.48
CA GLY A 88 -10.88 -1.97 -12.62
C GLY A 88 -9.98 -1.13 -11.71
N LEU A 89 -8.67 -1.08 -11.95
CA LEU A 89 -7.69 -0.38 -11.13
C LEU A 89 -7.20 0.90 -11.81
N HIS A 90 -6.77 1.87 -11.01
CA HIS A 90 -6.15 3.09 -11.52
C HIS A 90 -4.66 3.09 -11.19
N GLY A 91 -3.83 3.50 -12.13
CA GLY A 91 -2.44 3.78 -11.87
C GLY A 91 -2.25 5.15 -11.25
N HIS A 92 -1.15 5.27 -10.52
CA HIS A 92 -0.78 6.45 -9.77
C HIS A 92 0.74 6.60 -9.80
N GLN A 93 1.22 7.83 -9.84
CA GLN A 93 2.64 8.15 -9.76
C GLN A 93 2.90 9.22 -8.71
N CYS A 94 3.86 8.97 -7.83
CA CYS A 94 4.18 9.92 -6.76
C CYS A 94 5.07 11.05 -7.29
N PRO A 95 4.68 12.33 -7.15
CA PRO A 95 5.53 13.44 -7.60
C PRO A 95 6.79 13.60 -6.73
N ALA A 96 6.79 13.12 -5.47
CA ALA A 96 7.94 13.25 -4.59
C ALA A 96 8.99 12.14 -4.77
N CYS A 97 8.58 10.88 -4.96
CA CYS A 97 9.51 9.75 -5.06
C CYS A 97 9.54 9.09 -6.44
N GLY A 98 8.72 9.53 -7.40
CA GLY A 98 8.67 9.02 -8.78
C GLY A 98 8.06 7.62 -8.96
N ASN A 99 7.87 6.88 -7.86
CA ASN A 99 7.37 5.51 -7.91
C ASN A 99 5.90 5.43 -8.36
N TYR A 100 5.60 4.37 -9.10
CA TYR A 100 4.28 4.02 -9.61
C TYR A 100 3.60 2.96 -8.73
N TRP A 101 2.26 2.98 -8.67
CA TRP A 101 1.45 1.90 -8.11
C TRP A 101 0.06 1.90 -8.73
N ARG A 102 -0.67 0.80 -8.57
CA ARG A 102 -2.10 0.70 -8.91
C ARG A 102 -2.94 0.48 -7.65
N SER A 103 -4.16 0.99 -7.65
CA SER A 103 -5.09 0.74 -6.55
C SER A 103 -6.55 0.83 -6.95
N SER A 104 -7.41 0.22 -6.14
CA SER A 104 -8.86 0.41 -6.22
C SER A 104 -9.32 1.50 -5.25
N GLY A 105 -10.47 2.12 -5.52
CA GLY A 105 -11.13 2.98 -4.55
C GLY A 105 -10.42 4.31 -4.30
N GLN A 106 -10.38 4.77 -3.04
CA GLN A 106 -9.85 6.08 -2.68
C GLN A 106 -8.32 6.06 -2.52
N VAL A 107 -7.66 7.17 -2.88
CA VAL A 107 -6.24 7.40 -2.61
C VAL A 107 -6.09 8.62 -1.70
N SER A 108 -5.30 8.48 -0.64
CA SER A 108 -4.96 9.56 0.29
C SER A 108 -3.45 9.72 0.51
N CYS A 109 -2.64 8.74 0.10
CA CYS A 109 -1.19 8.83 0.21
C CYS A 109 -0.43 7.95 -0.77
N CYS A 110 0.84 8.30 -0.99
CA CYS A 110 1.80 7.45 -1.66
C CYS A 110 2.17 6.22 -0.80
N PRO A 111 2.09 4.99 -1.32
CA PRO A 111 2.48 3.76 -0.61
C PRO A 111 3.94 3.71 -0.14
N TYR A 112 4.83 4.48 -0.76
CA TYR A 112 6.27 4.35 -0.57
C TYR A 112 6.86 5.41 0.37
N CYS A 113 6.48 6.68 0.17
CA CYS A 113 7.02 7.80 0.96
C CYS A 113 5.97 8.46 1.86
N ALA A 114 4.72 7.96 1.83
CA ALA A 114 3.59 8.49 2.59
C ALA A 114 3.27 9.98 2.37
N LEU A 115 3.71 10.56 1.24
CA LEU A 115 3.21 11.87 0.80
C LEU A 115 1.69 11.81 0.76
N ARG A 116 1.01 12.76 1.43
CA ARG A 116 -0.44 12.87 1.44
C ARG A 116 -0.91 13.63 0.20
N GLY A 117 -2.02 13.19 -0.37
CA GLY A 117 -2.63 13.78 -1.56
C GLY A 117 -3.87 12.99 -1.96
N ASP A 118 -4.73 13.59 -2.77
CA ASP A 118 -5.85 12.88 -3.39
C ASP A 118 -5.41 12.17 -4.68
N ARG A 119 -6.35 11.54 -5.39
CA ARG A 119 -6.04 10.91 -6.68
C ARG A 119 -5.43 11.89 -7.68
N SER A 120 -5.90 13.14 -7.72
CA SER A 120 -5.42 14.14 -8.67
C SER A 120 -3.96 14.55 -8.43
N SER A 121 -3.51 14.44 -7.18
CA SER A 121 -2.12 14.68 -6.77
C SER A 121 -1.15 13.61 -7.26
N PHE A 122 -1.67 12.47 -7.73
CA PHE A 122 -0.89 11.30 -8.11
C PHE A 122 -1.19 10.83 -9.55
N LEU A 123 -1.66 11.72 -10.42
CA LEU A 123 -1.84 11.36 -11.83
C LEU A 123 -0.51 11.00 -12.47
N THR A 124 -0.49 9.91 -13.24
CA THR A 124 0.68 9.52 -14.03
C THR A 124 0.90 10.52 -15.16
N LEU A 125 2.12 10.59 -15.71
CA LEU A 125 2.40 11.42 -16.89
C LEU A 125 1.48 11.10 -18.07
N ALA A 126 1.12 9.81 -18.25
CA ALA A 126 0.21 9.38 -19.31
C ALA A 126 -1.23 9.83 -19.05
N GLN A 127 -1.70 9.77 -17.79
CA GLN A 127 -3.02 10.30 -17.41
C GLN A 127 -3.09 11.83 -17.54
N GLN A 128 -2.01 12.54 -17.19
CA GLN A 128 -1.92 13.98 -17.42
C GLN A 128 -2.03 14.29 -18.91
N GLY A 129 -1.21 13.64 -19.75
CA GLY A 129 -1.27 13.76 -21.22
C GLY A 129 -2.66 13.47 -21.80
N TYR A 130 -3.35 12.46 -21.27
CA TYR A 130 -4.74 12.17 -21.64
C TYR A 130 -5.69 13.32 -21.29
N VAL A 131 -5.58 13.90 -20.08
CA VAL A 131 -6.38 15.06 -19.67
C VAL A 131 -6.15 16.25 -20.61
N GLU A 132 -4.89 16.53 -20.98
CA GLU A 132 -4.56 17.62 -21.90
C GLU A 132 -5.27 17.45 -23.25
N GLN A 133 -5.23 16.23 -23.80
CA GLN A 133 -5.86 15.91 -25.07
C GLN A 133 -7.39 16.01 -25.02
N VAL A 134 -8.02 15.59 -23.91
CA VAL A 134 -9.47 15.73 -23.74
C VAL A 134 -9.87 17.20 -23.65
N VAL A 135 -9.13 18.02 -22.89
CA VAL A 135 -9.39 19.47 -22.80
C VAL A 135 -9.26 20.13 -24.17
N ALA A 136 -8.19 19.83 -24.91
CA ALA A 136 -8.02 20.33 -26.28
C ALA A 136 -9.18 19.93 -27.20
N ARG A 137 -9.67 18.68 -27.08
CA ARG A 137 -10.79 18.18 -27.86
C ARG A 137 -12.11 18.89 -27.53
N ILE A 138 -12.34 19.22 -26.26
CA ILE A 138 -13.49 20.00 -25.80
C ILE A 138 -13.41 21.44 -26.37
N GLU A 139 -12.24 22.06 -26.33
CA GLU A 139 -12.03 23.40 -26.89
C GLU A 139 -12.23 23.45 -28.41
N ASP A 140 -11.76 22.43 -29.14
CA ASP A 140 -12.01 22.30 -30.58
C ASP A 140 -13.51 22.14 -30.88
N ALA A 141 -14.20 21.31 -30.09
CA ALA A 141 -15.65 21.11 -30.20
C ALA A 141 -16.43 22.41 -29.91
N LEU A 142 -15.97 23.22 -28.96
CA LEU A 142 -16.54 24.53 -28.64
C LEU A 142 -16.25 25.58 -29.72
N ARG A 143 -15.13 25.48 -30.44
CA ARG A 143 -14.81 26.38 -31.56
C ARG A 143 -15.55 26.03 -32.85
N ALA A 144 -15.93 24.77 -33.06
CA ALA A 144 -16.67 24.35 -34.25
C ALA A 144 -18.10 24.91 -34.24
N ASP A 145 -18.54 25.67 -35.25
CA ASP A 145 -19.81 26.43 -35.19
C ASP A 145 -21.10 25.58 -35.35
N SER A 146 -20.96 24.27 -35.55
CA SER A 146 -22.07 23.35 -35.83
C SER A 146 -22.36 22.41 -34.65
N PRO A 147 -23.65 22.18 -34.29
CA PRO A 147 -24.03 21.11 -33.38
C PRO A 147 -23.48 19.77 -33.88
N ALA A 148 -22.68 19.11 -33.04
CA ALA A 148 -22.02 17.85 -33.38
C ALA A 148 -21.79 17.01 -32.12
N GLU A 149 -21.79 15.70 -32.31
CA GLU A 149 -21.29 14.72 -31.35
C GLU A 149 -19.84 14.40 -31.70
N HIS A 150 -18.93 14.60 -30.76
CA HIS A 150 -17.54 14.20 -30.89
C HIS A 150 -17.25 13.02 -29.97
N ILE A 151 -16.80 11.91 -30.56
CA ILE A 151 -16.55 10.65 -29.84
C ILE A 151 -15.04 10.44 -29.70
N ILE A 152 -14.61 10.18 -28.47
CA ILE A 152 -13.30 9.59 -28.17
C ILE A 152 -13.52 8.09 -27.94
N ASP A 153 -12.94 7.27 -28.81
CA ASP A 153 -13.09 5.83 -28.80
C ASP A 153 -12.01 5.18 -27.93
N MET A 154 -12.35 4.89 -26.67
CA MET A 154 -11.45 4.22 -25.74
C MET A 154 -11.41 2.71 -25.96
N ASP A 155 -12.32 2.13 -26.74
CA ASP A 155 -12.23 0.72 -27.15
C ASP A 155 -11.02 0.52 -28.07
N ALA A 156 -10.79 1.45 -29.00
CA ALA A 156 -9.60 1.45 -29.85
C ALA A 156 -8.31 1.59 -29.03
N VAL A 157 -8.33 2.38 -27.95
CA VAL A 157 -7.19 2.49 -27.00
C VAL A 157 -6.94 1.16 -26.30
N ALA A 158 -7.98 0.49 -25.83
CA ALA A 158 -7.87 -0.80 -25.16
C ALA A 158 -7.36 -1.91 -26.10
N ASP A 159 -7.76 -1.90 -27.37
CA ASP A 159 -7.31 -2.89 -28.37
C ASP A 159 -5.88 -2.69 -28.84
N ALA A 160 -5.30 -1.50 -28.62
CA ALA A 160 -3.92 -1.18 -29.01
C ALA A 160 -2.86 -1.72 -28.04
N VAL A 161 -3.25 -2.36 -26.94
CA VAL A 161 -2.34 -2.86 -25.90
C VAL A 161 -1.56 -4.07 -26.39
N GLY A 162 -0.24 -4.07 -26.17
CA GLY A 162 0.64 -5.11 -26.68
C GLY A 162 0.87 -5.12 -28.20
N LEU A 163 0.27 -4.20 -28.96
CA LEU A 163 0.56 -4.05 -30.39
C LEU A 163 1.86 -3.26 -30.61
N SER A 164 2.71 -3.74 -31.53
CA SER A 164 3.87 -2.99 -32.02
C SER A 164 3.44 -2.08 -33.18
N GLY A 165 3.42 -0.76 -32.97
CA GLY A 165 3.04 0.20 -34.01
C GLY A 165 2.62 1.57 -33.47
N GLU A 166 1.99 2.37 -34.34
CA GLU A 166 1.40 3.67 -33.98
C GLU A 166 0.19 3.45 -33.07
N LYS A 167 0.28 3.95 -31.83
CA LYS A 167 -0.80 3.86 -30.84
C LYS A 167 -1.79 5.02 -31.03
N PRO A 168 -3.08 4.86 -30.69
CA PRO A 168 -4.07 5.94 -30.76
C PRO A 168 -3.64 7.19 -29.96
N ALA A 169 -4.12 8.38 -30.34
CA ALA A 169 -3.75 9.64 -29.68
C ALA A 169 -3.97 9.61 -28.14
N PHE A 170 -5.13 9.10 -27.70
CA PHE A 170 -5.53 9.01 -26.29
C PHE A 170 -4.95 7.78 -25.57
N TYR A 171 -3.93 7.13 -26.13
CA TYR A 171 -3.41 5.90 -25.58
C TYR A 171 -2.70 6.12 -24.24
N TYR A 172 -3.18 5.41 -23.22
CA TYR A 172 -2.41 5.11 -22.03
C TYR A 172 -2.76 3.70 -21.54
N ALA A 173 -1.83 3.09 -20.82
CA ALA A 173 -2.00 1.80 -20.19
C ALA A 173 -1.40 1.84 -18.78
N GLU A 174 -1.91 0.97 -17.92
CA GLU A 174 -1.42 0.80 -16.57
C GLU A 174 -0.48 -0.41 -16.50
N GLU A 175 0.31 -0.54 -15.43
CA GLU A 175 1.33 -1.58 -15.34
C GLU A 175 1.16 -2.42 -14.08
N ARG A 176 1.09 -3.74 -14.22
CA ARG A 176 1.02 -4.63 -13.07
C ARG A 176 2.29 -4.54 -12.23
N GLN A 177 2.16 -4.49 -10.91
CA GLN A 177 3.30 -4.49 -10.01
C GLN A 177 3.51 -5.87 -9.35
N GLN A 178 4.47 -5.92 -8.42
CA GLN A 178 4.93 -7.16 -7.81
C GLN A 178 3.97 -7.69 -6.75
N LYS A 179 3.57 -6.82 -5.81
CA LYS A 179 2.78 -7.21 -4.65
C LYS A 179 1.37 -6.68 -4.75
N ARG A 180 0.44 -7.63 -4.83
CA ARG A 180 -1.00 -7.42 -4.86
C ARG A 180 -1.61 -7.86 -3.55
N PHE A 181 -2.29 -6.96 -2.84
CA PHE A 181 -2.94 -7.29 -1.58
C PHE A 181 -4.16 -6.40 -1.29
N ASN A 182 -5.11 -6.93 -0.52
CA ASN A 182 -6.15 -6.11 0.10
C ASN A 182 -5.64 -5.70 1.48
N CYS A 183 -5.76 -4.42 1.81
CA CYS A 183 -5.37 -3.92 3.12
C CYS A 183 -6.29 -4.51 4.21
N ASP A 184 -5.73 -5.18 5.21
CA ASP A 184 -6.50 -5.75 6.34
C ASP A 184 -7.28 -4.70 7.15
N ALA A 185 -6.91 -3.42 7.06
CA ALA A 185 -7.56 -2.34 7.82
C ALA A 185 -8.78 -1.75 7.11
N CYS A 186 -8.68 -1.45 5.80
CA CYS A 186 -9.75 -0.76 5.05
C CYS A 186 -10.28 -1.52 3.84
N GLY A 187 -9.70 -2.68 3.50
CA GLY A 187 -10.11 -3.51 2.37
C GLY A 187 -9.71 -3.00 0.98
N THR A 188 -8.99 -1.88 0.89
CA THR A 188 -8.55 -1.34 -0.41
C THR A 188 -7.54 -2.29 -1.06
N TYR A 189 -7.72 -2.55 -2.35
CA TYR A 189 -6.77 -3.30 -3.16
C TYR A 189 -5.59 -2.42 -3.55
N ASN A 190 -4.38 -2.93 -3.31
CA ASN A 190 -3.12 -2.28 -3.63
C ASN A 190 -2.29 -3.21 -4.51
N ASP A 191 -1.71 -2.66 -5.58
CA ASP A 191 -0.76 -3.34 -6.47
C ASP A 191 0.50 -2.46 -6.57
N VAL A 192 1.53 -2.86 -5.82
CA VAL A 192 2.70 -2.04 -5.48
C VAL A 192 4.01 -2.77 -5.78
N LEU A 193 5.08 -2.00 -5.91
CA LEU A 193 6.44 -2.50 -5.97
C LEU A 193 6.96 -2.86 -4.57
N GLY A 194 7.66 -3.98 -4.44
CA GLY A 194 8.24 -4.40 -3.17
C GLY A 194 7.23 -4.96 -2.16
N ARG A 195 7.71 -5.19 -0.92
CA ARG A 195 6.99 -5.98 0.08
C ARG A 195 6.24 -5.17 1.14
N PHE A 196 6.87 -4.11 1.64
CA PHE A 196 6.40 -3.32 2.77
C PHE A 196 6.04 -1.91 2.33
N VAL A 197 4.78 -1.54 2.50
CA VAL A 197 4.23 -0.27 2.03
C VAL A 197 3.12 0.25 2.94
N TYR A 198 2.79 1.52 2.77
CA TYR A 198 1.53 2.08 3.25
C TYR A 198 0.39 1.67 2.31
N CYS A 199 -0.79 1.41 2.87
CA CYS A 199 -2.01 1.36 2.08
C CYS A 199 -2.26 2.74 1.46
N CYS A 200 -2.44 2.82 0.14
CA CYS A 200 -2.66 4.10 -0.55
C CYS A 200 -3.91 4.85 -0.06
N ALA A 201 -4.89 4.13 0.51
CA ALA A 201 -6.18 4.66 0.93
C ALA A 201 -6.18 5.14 2.38
N CYS A 202 -5.95 4.24 3.35
CA CYS A 202 -6.00 4.62 4.77
C CYS A 202 -4.63 5.03 5.34
N GLY A 203 -3.52 4.72 4.67
CA GLY A 203 -2.18 4.97 5.21
C GLY A 203 -1.77 4.00 6.33
N THR A 204 -2.49 2.90 6.55
CA THR A 204 -2.01 1.82 7.43
C THR A 204 -0.84 1.10 6.77
N ARG A 205 0.24 0.86 7.51
CA ARG A 205 1.37 0.08 7.03
C ARG A 205 1.05 -1.42 7.03
N ASN A 206 1.39 -2.12 5.94
CA ASN A 206 1.05 -3.54 5.77
C ASN A 206 1.97 -4.50 6.54
N ASP A 207 2.97 -4.00 7.26
CA ASP A 207 3.98 -4.82 7.93
C ASP A 207 3.36 -5.84 8.91
N LEU A 208 2.33 -5.45 9.67
CA LEU A 208 1.65 -6.39 10.56
C LEU A 208 0.93 -7.53 9.80
N GLN A 209 0.35 -7.22 8.64
CA GLN A 209 -0.25 -8.22 7.75
C GLN A 209 0.81 -9.18 7.21
N GLU A 210 1.99 -8.65 6.81
CA GLU A 210 3.11 -9.46 6.35
C GLU A 210 3.67 -10.38 7.44
N LEU A 211 3.80 -9.89 8.67
CA LEU A 211 4.24 -10.72 9.79
C LEU A 211 3.27 -11.88 10.02
N ARG A 212 1.96 -11.61 9.99
CA ARG A 212 0.95 -12.66 10.18
C ARG A 212 1.04 -13.75 9.10
N ILE A 213 1.31 -13.37 7.85
CA ILE A 213 1.55 -14.31 6.74
C ILE A 213 2.81 -15.17 6.99
N ASP A 214 3.92 -14.53 7.40
CA ASP A 214 5.17 -15.24 7.71
C ASP A 214 4.98 -16.23 8.86
N LEU A 215 4.38 -15.79 9.97
CA LEU A 215 4.12 -16.64 11.12
C LEU A 215 3.14 -17.77 10.79
N ALA A 216 2.14 -17.53 9.95
CA ALA A 216 1.23 -18.59 9.48
C ALA A 216 1.96 -19.64 8.64
N THR A 217 2.89 -19.22 7.77
CA THR A 217 3.72 -20.12 6.96
C THR A 217 4.66 -20.95 7.83
N ILE A 218 5.28 -20.33 8.83
CA ILE A 218 6.13 -21.03 9.81
C ILE A 218 5.31 -22.09 10.56
N ARG A 219 4.11 -21.73 11.03
CA ARG A 219 3.20 -22.64 11.73
C ARG A 219 2.75 -23.81 10.84
N ASP A 220 2.37 -23.55 9.60
CA ASP A 220 1.97 -24.59 8.66
C ASP A 220 3.13 -25.58 8.40
N ARG A 221 4.34 -25.07 8.25
CA ARG A 221 5.54 -25.90 8.05
C ARG A 221 5.82 -26.82 9.24
N ILE A 222 5.79 -26.32 10.48
CA ILE A 222 6.02 -27.18 11.65
C ILE A 222 4.86 -28.16 11.89
N ASN A 223 3.63 -27.80 11.52
CA ASN A 223 2.48 -28.71 11.57
C ASN A 223 2.63 -29.88 10.59
N LYS A 224 3.34 -29.67 9.47
CA LYS A 224 3.69 -30.68 8.48
C LYS A 224 4.96 -31.48 8.82
N GLY A 225 5.50 -31.33 10.04
CA GLY A 225 6.69 -32.04 10.50
C GLY A 225 8.02 -31.38 10.11
N GLY A 226 8.02 -30.09 9.78
CA GLY A 226 9.25 -29.32 9.62
C GLY A 226 10.06 -29.16 10.92
N TYR A 227 11.33 -28.76 10.79
CA TYR A 227 12.23 -28.57 11.93
C TYR A 227 11.81 -27.38 12.82
N ASN A 228 11.61 -27.63 14.10
CA ASN A 228 11.15 -26.62 15.06
C ASN A 228 12.24 -25.57 15.36
N GLU A 229 13.50 -25.99 15.40
CA GLU A 229 14.65 -25.12 15.65
C GLU A 229 14.81 -24.07 14.54
N ALA A 230 14.64 -24.50 13.27
CA ALA A 230 14.61 -23.60 12.12
C ALA A 230 13.42 -22.62 12.18
N ALA A 231 12.27 -23.06 12.71
CA ALA A 231 11.12 -22.19 12.90
C ALA A 231 11.36 -21.10 13.95
N VAL A 232 12.16 -21.35 14.99
CA VAL A 232 12.59 -20.29 15.94
C VAL A 232 13.45 -19.25 15.24
N GLN A 233 14.44 -19.69 14.44
CA GLN A 233 15.31 -18.78 13.67
C GLN A 233 14.50 -17.92 12.69
N ASP A 234 13.58 -18.53 11.95
CA ASP A 234 12.74 -17.83 10.98
C ASP A 234 11.79 -16.84 11.66
N THR A 235 11.25 -17.19 12.83
CA THR A 235 10.38 -16.30 13.60
C THR A 235 11.12 -15.04 14.05
N VAL A 236 12.34 -15.19 14.56
CA VAL A 236 13.18 -14.04 14.94
C VAL A 236 13.60 -13.24 13.71
N SER A 237 13.94 -13.91 12.61
CA SER A 237 14.36 -13.24 11.36
C SER A 237 13.23 -12.43 10.73
N ALA A 238 12.00 -12.94 10.77
CA ALA A 238 10.81 -12.20 10.38
C ALA A 238 10.64 -10.97 11.28
N PHE A 239 10.63 -11.15 12.60
CA PHE A 239 10.51 -10.04 13.53
C PHE A 239 11.59 -8.95 13.31
N ASP A 240 12.85 -9.33 13.16
CA ASP A 240 13.97 -8.42 12.95
C ASP A 240 13.81 -7.60 11.67
N SER A 241 13.50 -8.27 10.56
CA SER A 241 13.29 -7.64 9.26
C SER A 241 12.16 -6.62 9.31
N LEU A 242 11.01 -7.00 9.88
CA LEU A 242 9.84 -6.12 9.95
C LEU A 242 9.99 -4.99 10.97
N CYS A 243 10.74 -5.19 12.06
CA CYS A 243 11.11 -4.10 12.97
C CYS A 243 12.00 -3.08 12.28
N ALA A 244 13.00 -3.54 11.50
CA ALA A 244 13.88 -2.65 10.76
C ALA A 244 13.12 -1.77 9.75
N GLN A 245 12.11 -2.32 9.07
CA GLN A 245 11.25 -1.52 8.17
C GLN A 245 10.52 -0.41 8.91
N LEU A 246 9.81 -0.75 10.00
CA LEU A 246 8.99 0.22 10.72
C LEU A 246 9.84 1.26 11.48
N VAL A 247 10.98 0.84 12.03
CA VAL A 247 11.94 1.76 12.67
C VAL A 247 12.61 2.65 11.63
N GLY A 248 12.86 2.15 10.40
CA GLY A 248 13.31 2.97 9.28
C GLY A 248 12.37 4.15 9.03
N GLU A 249 11.06 3.91 9.01
CA GLU A 249 10.05 4.97 8.88
C GLU A 249 10.05 5.94 10.06
N LEU A 250 10.16 5.44 11.29
CA LEU A 250 10.27 6.30 12.49
C LEU A 250 11.48 7.22 12.40
N ILE A 251 12.64 6.69 11.98
CA ILE A 251 13.87 7.46 11.83
C ILE A 251 13.74 8.55 10.76
N GLN A 252 13.06 8.25 9.66
CA GLN A 252 12.88 9.21 8.56
C GLN A 252 11.89 10.32 8.90
N ARG A 253 10.86 10.01 9.69
CA ARG A 253 9.71 10.90 9.90
C ARG A 253 9.71 11.63 11.24
N VAL A 254 10.44 11.14 12.23
CA VAL A 254 10.60 11.78 13.53
C VAL A 254 11.89 12.60 13.55
N PRO A 255 11.85 13.89 13.92
CA PRO A 255 13.06 14.67 14.13
C PRO A 255 13.93 14.09 15.25
N LEU A 256 15.11 13.56 14.89
CA LEU A 256 16.07 12.96 15.81
C LEU A 256 17.43 13.65 15.74
N THR A 257 18.14 13.67 16.87
CA THR A 257 19.55 14.06 16.91
C THR A 257 20.38 13.05 16.09
N LYS A 258 21.51 13.50 15.53
CA LYS A 258 22.41 12.64 14.73
C LYS A 258 22.83 11.37 15.49
N SER A 259 23.11 11.49 16.79
CA SER A 259 23.47 10.36 17.65
C SER A 259 22.34 9.33 17.76
N ARG A 260 21.10 9.76 18.04
CA ARG A 260 19.93 8.85 18.12
C ARG A 260 19.65 8.18 16.79
N ARG A 261 19.69 8.94 15.69
CA ARG A 261 19.54 8.40 14.33
C ARG A 261 20.55 7.30 14.05
N ASN A 262 21.84 7.57 14.24
CA ASN A 262 22.90 6.59 13.97
C ASN A 262 22.76 5.33 14.84
N ARG A 263 22.42 5.51 16.12
CA ARG A 263 22.20 4.39 17.05
C ARG A 263 21.10 3.46 16.56
N LEU A 264 19.93 4.01 16.19
CA LEU A 264 18.80 3.23 15.69
C LEU A 264 19.06 2.63 14.29
N SER A 265 19.70 3.37 13.39
CA SER A 265 20.00 2.87 12.02
C SER A 265 20.99 1.71 12.01
N SER A 266 21.87 1.60 13.01
CA SER A 266 22.83 0.50 13.15
C SER A 266 22.32 -0.66 14.01
N MET A 267 21.13 -0.50 14.60
CA MET A 267 20.58 -1.46 15.53
C MET A 267 20.14 -2.71 14.78
N ARG A 268 20.44 -3.87 15.37
CA ARG A 268 19.82 -5.14 15.02
C ARG A 268 18.82 -5.50 16.11
N PHE A 269 17.68 -6.06 15.73
CA PHE A 269 16.51 -6.32 16.57
C PHE A 269 16.45 -7.78 17.06
N HIS A 270 17.55 -8.53 16.94
CA HIS A 270 17.70 -9.89 17.52
C HIS A 270 17.91 -9.91 19.05
N ASN A 271 17.85 -8.76 19.72
CA ASN A 271 17.82 -8.65 21.17
C ASN A 271 16.54 -7.91 21.59
N LEU A 272 15.61 -8.64 22.20
CA LEU A 272 14.30 -8.11 22.55
C LEU A 272 14.37 -7.00 23.62
N ASP A 273 15.17 -7.18 24.67
CA ASP A 273 15.30 -6.21 25.76
C ASP A 273 15.81 -4.87 25.24
N ARG A 274 16.91 -4.91 24.48
CA ARG A 274 17.47 -3.71 23.86
C ARG A 274 16.46 -3.06 22.90
N THR A 275 15.72 -3.85 22.15
CA THR A 275 14.65 -3.36 21.24
C THR A 275 13.57 -2.63 22.02
N ALA A 276 13.06 -3.24 23.09
CA ALA A 276 12.04 -2.63 23.93
C ALA A 276 12.54 -1.34 24.60
N GLU A 277 13.76 -1.36 25.14
CA GLU A 277 14.39 -0.19 25.78
C GLU A 277 14.56 0.98 24.80
N GLU A 278 15.10 0.75 23.62
CA GLU A 278 15.35 1.80 22.63
C GLU A 278 14.04 2.39 22.07
N LEU A 279 13.06 1.53 21.75
CA LEU A 279 11.76 1.98 21.27
C LEU A 279 11.00 2.78 22.33
N ARG A 280 11.05 2.35 23.59
CA ARG A 280 10.44 3.09 24.69
C ARG A 280 11.15 4.40 24.96
N ALA A 281 12.47 4.40 25.04
CA ALA A 281 13.25 5.58 25.37
C ALA A 281 13.22 6.66 24.28
N VAL A 282 13.10 6.28 23.00
CA VAL A 282 13.15 7.24 21.89
C VAL A 282 11.75 7.64 21.40
N PHE A 283 10.79 6.72 21.36
CA PHE A 283 9.47 6.95 20.76
C PHE A 283 8.30 6.76 21.74
N ASP A 284 8.56 6.41 22.99
CA ASP A 284 7.54 6.02 23.98
C ASP A 284 6.66 4.84 23.54
N ILE A 285 7.22 3.94 22.73
CA ILE A 285 6.53 2.74 22.26
C ILE A 285 6.86 1.58 23.19
N ASP A 286 5.85 1.10 23.92
CA ASP A 286 5.95 -0.09 24.77
C ASP A 286 5.56 -1.36 24.02
N VAL A 287 6.56 -2.07 23.50
CA VAL A 287 6.33 -3.34 22.78
C VAL A 287 5.92 -4.49 23.71
N ALA A 288 6.16 -4.36 25.03
CA ALA A 288 5.77 -5.35 26.03
C ALA A 288 4.39 -5.07 26.67
N ALA A 289 3.69 -4.02 26.23
CA ALA A 289 2.39 -3.64 26.77
C ALA A 289 1.38 -4.80 26.75
N GLY A 290 0.79 -5.09 27.92
CA GLY A 290 -0.23 -6.14 28.07
C GLY A 290 0.29 -7.58 28.00
N LEU A 291 1.62 -7.80 27.99
CA LEU A 291 2.22 -9.11 28.16
C LEU A 291 2.54 -9.39 29.63
N LYS A 292 2.41 -10.65 30.04
CA LYS A 292 2.87 -11.11 31.36
C LYS A 292 4.38 -11.18 31.37
N SER A 293 5.01 -10.98 32.54
CA SER A 293 6.47 -11.15 32.71
C SER A 293 6.95 -12.52 32.19
N SER A 294 6.22 -13.59 32.50
CA SER A 294 6.54 -14.94 32.01
C SER A 294 6.52 -15.07 30.49
N GLU A 295 5.68 -14.31 29.78
CA GLU A 295 5.63 -14.31 28.32
C GLU A 295 6.84 -13.57 27.74
N VAL A 296 7.24 -12.46 28.36
CA VAL A 296 8.43 -11.69 27.99
C VAL A 296 9.70 -12.51 28.22
N ASP A 297 9.82 -13.14 29.41
CA ASP A 297 10.96 -14.01 29.75
C ASP A 297 11.07 -15.20 28.80
N PHE A 298 9.93 -15.82 28.48
CA PHE A 298 9.87 -16.88 27.48
C PHE A 298 10.36 -16.39 26.10
N CYS A 299 9.87 -15.23 25.65
CA CYS A 299 10.26 -14.64 24.38
C CYS A 299 11.77 -14.34 24.35
N ARG A 300 12.30 -13.69 25.40
CA ARG A 300 13.74 -13.41 25.56
C ARG A 300 14.59 -14.67 25.44
N LYS A 301 14.18 -15.75 26.11
CA LYS A 301 14.86 -17.05 26.00
C LYS A 301 14.86 -17.57 24.56
N MET A 302 13.74 -17.46 23.83
CA MET A 302 13.66 -17.90 22.42
C MET A 302 14.57 -17.06 21.51
N PHE A 303 14.71 -15.75 21.74
CA PHE A 303 15.71 -14.93 21.05
C PHE A 303 17.15 -15.41 21.34
N CYS A 304 17.47 -15.78 22.57
CA CYS A 304 18.77 -16.37 22.89
C CYS A 304 18.96 -17.75 22.23
N ARG A 305 17.90 -18.54 22.06
CA ARG A 305 17.99 -19.85 21.36
C ARG A 305 18.35 -19.72 19.88
N ARG A 306 17.95 -18.63 19.21
CA ARG A 306 18.41 -18.34 17.83
C ARG A 306 19.93 -18.40 17.71
N HIS A 307 20.66 -17.75 18.62
CA HIS A 307 22.13 -17.76 18.63
C HIS A 307 22.68 -19.19 18.68
N VAL A 308 22.13 -20.01 19.57
CA VAL A 308 22.52 -21.41 19.73
C VAL A 308 22.29 -22.21 18.44
N TYR A 309 21.17 -22.01 17.75
CA TYR A 309 20.90 -22.70 16.49
C TYR A 309 21.71 -22.18 15.30
N GLU A 310 21.96 -20.88 15.21
CA GLU A 310 22.68 -20.27 14.09
C GLU A 310 24.20 -20.47 14.17
N HIS A 311 24.77 -20.42 15.38
CA HIS A 311 26.22 -20.33 15.55
C HIS A 311 26.84 -21.54 16.23
N ASN A 312 26.08 -22.29 17.03
CA ASN A 312 26.64 -23.39 17.82
C ASN A 312 26.00 -24.76 17.52
N GLY A 313 25.39 -24.93 16.35
CA GLY A 313 24.82 -26.21 15.91
C GLY A 313 23.75 -26.78 16.87
N GLY A 314 23.05 -25.90 17.61
CA GLY A 314 22.06 -26.29 18.62
C GLY A 314 22.64 -26.64 19.99
N GLN A 315 23.94 -26.49 20.22
CA GLN A 315 24.59 -26.76 21.49
C GLN A 315 24.61 -25.54 22.42
N VAL A 316 24.27 -25.72 23.69
CA VAL A 316 24.32 -24.65 24.71
C VAL A 316 25.77 -24.23 24.97
N ASP A 317 26.03 -22.92 24.88
CA ASP A 317 27.28 -22.28 25.26
C ASP A 317 27.13 -21.38 26.50
N GLU A 318 28.25 -20.81 26.94
CA GLU A 318 28.30 -19.90 28.10
C GLU A 318 27.54 -18.60 27.82
N GLU A 319 27.56 -18.09 26.57
CA GLU A 319 26.85 -16.88 26.15
C GLU A 319 25.34 -17.05 26.29
N TYR A 320 24.78 -18.17 25.84
CA TYR A 320 23.37 -18.51 26.03
C TYR A 320 22.99 -18.52 27.50
N LEU A 321 23.74 -19.22 28.36
CA LEU A 321 23.43 -19.33 29.77
C LEU A 321 23.48 -17.97 30.48
N ALA A 322 24.48 -17.15 30.16
CA ALA A 322 24.64 -15.81 30.72
C ALA A 322 23.49 -14.87 30.29
N ASN A 323 23.11 -14.90 29.02
CA ASN A 323 22.11 -13.97 28.48
C ASN A 323 20.66 -14.39 28.77
N SER A 324 20.38 -15.70 28.76
CA SER A 324 19.03 -16.24 28.97
C SER A 324 18.68 -16.48 30.44
N GLY A 325 19.67 -16.74 31.29
CA GLY A 325 19.45 -17.20 32.67
C GLY A 325 18.79 -18.58 32.77
N ASP A 326 18.79 -19.37 31.69
CA ASP A 326 18.12 -20.67 31.64
C ASP A 326 18.84 -21.72 32.51
N SER A 327 18.32 -21.95 33.71
CA SER A 327 18.83 -22.96 34.64
C SER A 327 18.33 -24.38 34.36
N SER A 328 17.49 -24.58 33.34
CA SER A 328 16.91 -25.89 33.01
C SER A 328 17.78 -26.75 32.10
N VAL A 329 18.85 -26.17 31.55
CA VAL A 329 19.78 -26.83 30.62
C VAL A 329 21.22 -26.74 31.10
N LYS A 330 22.08 -27.64 30.61
CA LYS A 330 23.51 -27.67 30.95
C LYS A 330 24.37 -27.17 29.79
N LEU A 331 25.56 -26.64 30.12
CA LEU A 331 26.59 -26.34 29.12
C LEU A 331 26.84 -27.59 28.25
N ARG A 332 26.97 -27.40 26.93
CA ARG A 332 27.10 -28.44 25.90
C ARG A 332 25.88 -29.33 25.67
N GLN A 333 24.75 -29.10 26.34
CA GLN A 333 23.50 -29.80 26.02
C GLN A 333 23.02 -29.39 24.63
N VAL A 334 22.52 -30.34 23.83
CA VAL A 334 21.85 -30.03 22.57
C VAL A 334 20.40 -29.66 22.86
N LEU A 335 19.97 -28.47 22.44
CA LEU A 335 18.60 -28.02 22.58
C LEU A 335 17.69 -28.69 21.56
N LYS A 336 16.44 -28.91 21.95
CA LYS A 336 15.36 -29.37 21.08
C LYS A 336 14.08 -28.64 21.40
N GLU A 337 13.41 -28.14 20.38
CA GLU A 337 12.19 -27.37 20.54
C GLU A 337 10.95 -28.24 20.39
N LYS A 338 9.98 -28.03 21.27
CA LYS A 338 8.64 -28.60 21.08
C LYS A 338 7.88 -27.75 20.09
N GLN A 339 7.03 -28.40 19.30
CA GLN A 339 6.15 -27.71 18.37
C GLN A 339 5.27 -26.67 19.08
N GLN A 340 4.78 -26.99 20.29
CA GLN A 340 3.99 -26.05 21.10
C GLN A 340 4.77 -24.80 21.48
N ASP A 341 6.05 -24.93 21.85
CA ASP A 341 6.89 -23.78 22.21
C ASP A 341 7.05 -22.83 21.01
N VAL A 342 7.15 -23.35 19.79
CA VAL A 342 7.20 -22.53 18.58
C VAL A 342 5.86 -21.83 18.31
N HIS A 343 4.73 -22.51 18.47
CA HIS A 343 3.40 -21.90 18.33
C HIS A 343 3.17 -20.76 19.33
N ASP A 344 3.58 -20.97 20.58
CA ASP A 344 3.50 -19.98 21.65
C ASP A 344 4.42 -18.80 21.34
N PHE A 345 5.64 -19.06 20.85
CA PHE A 345 6.58 -18.03 20.46
C PHE A 345 6.06 -17.15 19.32
N CYS A 346 5.53 -17.74 18.25
CA CYS A 346 4.85 -17.00 17.18
C CYS A 346 3.70 -16.13 17.73
N SER A 347 2.95 -16.63 18.71
CA SER A 347 1.83 -15.89 19.31
C SER A 347 2.29 -14.66 20.10
N VAL A 348 3.36 -14.82 20.89
CA VAL A 348 3.95 -13.73 21.67
C VAL A 348 4.59 -12.69 20.73
N ILE A 349 5.33 -13.12 19.71
CA ILE A 349 5.94 -12.22 18.71
C ILE A 349 4.89 -11.42 17.95
N SER A 350 3.77 -12.05 17.56
CA SER A 350 2.67 -11.33 16.93
C SER A 350 2.16 -10.19 17.81
N ARG A 351 1.96 -10.42 19.12
CA ARG A 351 1.49 -9.40 20.06
C ARG A 351 2.52 -8.29 20.31
N ILE A 352 3.80 -8.64 20.42
CA ILE A 352 4.90 -7.67 20.55
C ILE A 352 4.93 -6.75 19.32
N TYR A 353 4.83 -7.32 18.13
CA TYR A 353 4.83 -6.54 16.90
C TYR A 353 3.54 -5.73 16.72
N GLU A 354 2.38 -6.25 17.14
CA GLU A 354 1.12 -5.49 17.18
C GLU A 354 1.25 -4.25 18.08
N ASN A 355 1.94 -4.34 19.21
CA ASN A 355 2.22 -3.20 20.07
C ASN A 355 3.11 -2.16 19.38
N LEU A 356 4.16 -2.61 18.68
CA LEU A 356 5.03 -1.74 17.88
C LEU A 356 4.25 -1.06 16.74
N HIS A 357 3.46 -1.82 15.98
CA HIS A 357 2.63 -1.32 14.88
C HIS A 357 1.57 -0.31 15.36
N ARG A 358 0.93 -0.58 16.50
CA ARG A 358 0.00 0.35 17.14
C ARG A 358 0.71 1.63 17.57
N GLY A 359 1.83 1.53 18.29
CA GLY A 359 2.60 2.70 18.72
C GLY A 359 3.10 3.56 17.56
N PHE A 360 3.47 2.93 16.44
CA PHE A 360 3.76 3.65 15.19
C PHE A 360 2.54 4.42 14.67
N HIS A 361 1.37 3.80 14.64
CA HIS A 361 0.14 4.45 14.17
C HIS A 361 -0.50 5.42 15.17
N ASP A 362 -0.11 5.39 16.44
CA ASP A 362 -0.42 6.46 17.39
C ASP A 362 0.34 7.75 17.03
N LEU A 363 1.57 7.63 16.49
CA LEU A 363 2.35 8.76 15.96
C LEU A 363 1.90 9.18 14.54
N PHE A 364 1.54 8.20 13.70
CA PHE A 364 1.14 8.40 12.31
C PHE A 364 -0.23 7.77 12.05
N ALA A 365 -1.27 8.50 12.44
CA ALA A 365 -2.65 8.02 12.37
C ALA A 365 -3.07 7.69 10.93
N PRO A 366 -3.64 6.49 10.69
CA PRO A 366 -4.32 6.20 9.45
C PRO A 366 -5.72 6.84 9.42
N ASP A 367 -6.35 6.85 8.24
CA ASP A 367 -7.73 7.30 8.06
C ASP A 367 -8.71 6.36 8.79
N GLN A 368 -9.17 6.80 9.95
CA GLN A 368 -10.08 6.03 10.81
C GLN A 368 -11.48 5.89 10.22
N ASP A 369 -11.93 6.85 9.41
CA ASP A 369 -13.26 6.82 8.81
C ASP A 369 -13.35 5.72 7.75
N LEU A 370 -12.30 5.58 6.93
CA LEU A 370 -12.20 4.49 5.95
C LEU A 370 -12.16 3.12 6.64
N ILE A 371 -11.36 2.99 7.71
CA ILE A 371 -11.28 1.76 8.49
C ILE A 371 -12.65 1.42 9.11
N ALA A 372 -13.33 2.41 9.72
CA ALA A 372 -14.64 2.21 10.33
C ALA A 372 -15.74 1.88 9.30
N ARG A 373 -15.64 2.40 8.07
CA ARG A 373 -16.56 2.03 6.97
C ARG A 373 -16.34 0.59 6.52
N HIS A 374 -15.08 0.15 6.41
CA HIS A 374 -14.78 -1.24 6.05
C HIS A 374 -15.31 -2.22 7.10
N ARG A 375 -15.03 -1.96 8.40
CA ARG A 375 -15.52 -2.80 9.52
C ARG A 375 -17.04 -2.93 9.60
N ARG A 376 -17.80 -1.98 9.07
CA ARG A 376 -19.27 -2.04 9.03
C ARG A 376 -19.81 -2.88 7.87
N ARG A 377 -18.97 -3.18 6.88
CA ARG A 377 -19.33 -3.91 5.65
C ARG A 377 -18.82 -5.35 5.65
N SER A 378 -17.74 -5.62 6.39
CA SER A 378 -17.21 -6.96 6.73
C SER A 378 -18.03 -7.60 7.83
#